data_AF-A0A528FD99-F1
#
_entry.id   AF-A0A528FD99-F1
#
_cell.length_a   1.000
_cell.length_b   1.000
_cell.length_c   1.000
_cell.angle_alpha   90.00
_cell.angle_beta   90.00
_cell.angle_gamma   90.00
#
_symmetry.space_group_name_H-M   'P 1'
#
loop_
_entity.id
_entity.type
_entity.pdbx_description
1 polymer ?
#
loop_
_entity_poly.entity_id
_entity_poly.type
_entity_poly.pdbx_seq_one_letter_code
_entity_poly.pdbx_strand_id
1 'polypeptide(L)' 'DVELAVAAARRALDGPWSRYKPYERQVLLLRIADLFEKHWEEISRSDTTDMGMPIVRTRANRNRVIGMLRYYA' A
#
# COMPACT_ATOMS: atom_id res chain seq x y z
N ASP A 1 -16.10 -6.50 -14.82
CA ASP A 1 -14.80 -6.48 -14.13
C ASP A 1 -14.87 -6.77 -12.64
N VAL A 2 -15.81 -6.17 -11.89
CA VAL A 2 -15.94 -6.40 -10.44
C VAL A 2 -16.02 -7.89 -10.08
N GLU A 3 -16.91 -8.66 -10.72
CA GLU A 3 -17.03 -10.10 -10.48
C GLU A 3 -15.74 -10.88 -10.75
N LEU A 4 -14.99 -10.48 -11.78
CA LEU A 4 -13.70 -11.10 -12.11
C LEU A 4 -12.65 -10.82 -11.02
N ALA A 5 -12.62 -9.60 -10.49
CA ALA A 5 -11.72 -9.22 -9.39
C ALA A 5 -12.07 -9.96 -8.10
N VAL A 6 -13.35 -10.07 -7.75
CA VAL A 6 -13.81 -10.81 -6.56
C VAL A 6 -13.44 -12.28 -6.67
N ALA A 7 -13.70 -12.91 -7.83
CA ALA A 7 -13.34 -14.31 -8.06
C ALA A 7 -11.81 -14.52 -7.99
N ALA A 8 -11.01 -13.59 -8.51
CA ALA A 8 -9.55 -13.66 -8.41
C ALA A 8 -9.06 -13.56 -6.96
N ALA A 9 -9.61 -12.62 -6.18
CA ALA A 9 -9.28 -12.45 -4.77
C ALA A 9 -9.64 -13.70 -3.94
N ARG A 10 -10.79 -14.33 -4.20
CA ARG A 10 -11.19 -15.59 -3.55
C ARG A 10 -10.21 -16.72 -3.86
N ARG A 11 -9.83 -16.92 -5.13
CA ARG A 11 -8.82 -17.92 -5.51
C ARG A 11 -7.47 -17.69 -4.84
N ALA A 12 -7.04 -16.43 -4.68
CA ALA A 12 -5.80 -16.12 -4.00
C ALA A 12 -5.87 -16.45 -2.50
N LEU A 13 -7.02 -16.15 -1.86
CA LEU A 13 -7.26 -16.44 -0.45
C LEU A 13 -7.32 -17.95 -0.18
N ASP A 14 -8.10 -18.69 -0.97
CA ASP A 14 -8.20 -20.16 -0.87
C ASP A 14 -6.90 -20.85 -1.34
N GLY A 15 -6.00 -20.08 -1.97
CA GLY A 15 -4.71 -20.51 -2.50
C GLY A 15 -3.51 -19.95 -1.72
N PRO A 16 -2.50 -19.39 -2.41
CA PRO A 16 -1.19 -19.11 -1.81
C PRO A 16 -1.23 -18.07 -0.68
N TRP A 17 -2.16 -17.10 -0.73
CA TRP A 17 -2.17 -16.02 0.26
C TRP A 17 -2.40 -16.52 1.67
N SER A 18 -3.36 -17.45 1.86
CA SER A 18 -3.64 -18.04 3.18
C SER A 18 -2.48 -18.88 3.73
N ARG A 19 -1.59 -19.38 2.86
CA ARG A 19 -0.46 -20.25 3.23
C ARG A 19 0.81 -19.50 3.64
N TYR A 20 0.96 -18.23 3.26
CA TYR A 20 2.09 -17.42 3.72
C TYR A 20 2.08 -17.29 5.24
N LYS A 21 3.24 -17.53 5.85
CA LYS A 21 3.46 -17.34 7.28
C LYS A 21 3.33 -15.85 7.63
N PRO A 22 2.95 -15.52 8.88
CA PRO A 22 2.89 -14.13 9.34
C PRO A 22 4.15 -13.33 9.03
N TYR A 23 5.33 -13.92 9.24
CA TYR A 23 6.62 -13.30 8.94
C TYR A 23 6.80 -12.94 7.44
N GLU A 24 6.36 -13.80 6.52
CA GLU A 24 6.50 -13.52 5.09
C GLU A 24 5.61 -12.35 4.67
N ARG A 25 4.43 -12.23 5.28
CA ARG A 25 3.51 -11.09 5.07
C ARG A 25 4.08 -9.80 5.67
N GLN A 26 4.71 -9.88 6.85
CA GLN A 26 5.43 -8.77 7.46
C GLN A 26 6.54 -8.24 6.55
N VAL A 27 7.40 -9.13 6.04
CA VAL A 27 8.50 -8.76 5.13
C VAL A 27 7.95 -8.06 3.87
N LEU A 28 6.81 -8.53 3.33
CA LEU A 28 6.15 -7.87 2.22
C LEU A 28 5.67 -6.45 2.58
N LEU A 29 5.02 -6.27 3.73
CA LEU A 29 4.53 -4.96 4.18
C LEU A 29 5.67 -3.96 4.41
N LEU A 30 6.79 -4.41 5.02
CA LEU A 30 7.99 -3.57 5.18
C LEU A 30 8.56 -3.15 3.82
N ARG A 31 8.64 -4.08 2.85
CA ARG A 31 9.09 -3.75 1.49
C ARG A 31 8.17 -2.75 0.80
N ILE A 32 6.85 -2.84 1.01
CA ILE A 32 5.90 -1.84 0.51
C ILE A 32 6.16 -0.48 1.17
N ALA A 33 6.39 -0.44 2.48
CA ALA A 33 6.72 0.80 3.20
C ALA A 33 7.99 1.47 2.64
N ASP A 34 9.03 0.70 2.35
CA ASP A 34 10.29 1.22 1.79
C ASP A 34 10.11 1.75 0.36
N LEU A 35 9.26 1.10 -0.45
CA LEU A 35 8.92 1.59 -1.79
C LEU A 35 8.10 2.89 -1.72
N PHE A 36 7.11 2.95 -0.83
CA PHE A 36 6.35 4.19 -0.58
C PHE A 36 7.28 5.31 -0.11
N GLU A 37 8.24 4.99 0.76
CA GLU A 37 9.20 5.97 1.25
C GLU A 37 10.09 6.51 0.12
N LYS A 38 10.61 5.62 -0.73
CA LYS A 38 11.44 5.96 -1.88
C LYS A 38 10.70 6.82 -2.91
N HIS A 39 9.43 6.55 -3.14
CA HIS A 39 8.63 7.18 -4.20
C HIS A 39 7.66 8.26 -3.68
N TRP A 40 7.79 8.68 -2.41
CA TRP A 40 6.78 9.52 -1.75
C TRP A 40 6.49 10.86 -2.48
N GLU A 41 7.51 11.48 -3.06
CA GLU A 41 7.35 12.74 -3.78
C GLU A 41 6.48 12.57 -5.04
N GLU A 42 6.67 11.48 -5.77
CA GLU A 42 5.86 11.14 -6.94
C GLU A 42 4.40 10.88 -6.55
N ILE A 43 4.20 10.08 -5.50
CA ILE A 43 2.87 9.79 -4.94
C ILE A 43 2.16 11.10 -4.51
N SER A 44 2.87 11.98 -3.79
CA SER A 44 2.31 13.26 -3.33
C SER A 44 1.89 14.18 -4.48
N ARG A 45 2.67 14.20 -5.57
CA ARG A 45 2.35 14.95 -6.78
C ARG A 45 1.15 14.34 -7.52
N SER A 46 1.07 13.02 -7.60
CA SER A 46 -0.09 12.31 -8.17
C SER A 46 -1.36 12.67 -7.41
N ASP A 47 -1.37 12.52 -6.08
CA ASP A 47 -2.53 12.84 -5.23
C ASP A 47 -2.95 14.31 -5.36
N THR A 48 -1.98 15.22 -5.42
CA THR A 48 -2.23 16.66 -5.61
C THR A 48 -2.88 16.95 -6.95
N THR A 49 -2.44 16.27 -8.01
CA THR A 49 -2.93 16.46 -9.38
C THR A 49 -4.33 15.89 -9.55
N ASP A 50 -4.58 14.71 -8.99
CA ASP A 50 -5.85 14.00 -9.12
C ASP A 50 -6.95 14.61 -8.23
N MET A 51 -6.60 14.95 -6.98
CA MET A 51 -7.58 15.34 -5.96
C MET A 51 -7.57 16.85 -5.63
N GLY A 52 -6.68 17.63 -6.24
CA GLY A 52 -6.56 19.08 -6.02
C GLY A 52 -6.04 19.48 -4.63
N MET A 53 -5.54 18.53 -3.84
CA MET A 53 -5.07 18.79 -2.48
C MET A 53 -3.73 19.55 -2.52
N PRO A 54 -3.53 20.61 -1.70
CA PRO A 54 -2.26 21.33 -1.69
C PRO A 54 -1.06 20.40 -1.45
N ILE A 55 0.00 20.55 -2.25
CA ILE A 55 1.19 19.67 -2.22
C ILE A 55 1.84 19.58 -0.84
N VAL A 56 1.74 20.64 -0.02
CA VAL A 56 2.25 20.65 1.35
C VAL A 56 1.49 19.63 2.22
N ARG A 57 0.17 19.49 2.01
CA ARG A 57 -0.68 18.55 2.77
C ARG A 57 -0.45 17.11 2.34
N THR A 58 -0.38 16.84 1.04
CA THR A 58 -0.08 15.48 0.54
C THR A 58 1.31 15.03 0.98
N ARG A 59 2.33 15.91 0.90
CA ARG A 59 3.67 15.62 1.44
C ARG A 59 3.66 15.34 2.95
N ALA A 60 2.90 16.10 3.73
CA ALA A 60 2.83 15.93 5.19
C ALA A 60 2.21 14.57 5.61
N ASN A 61 1.46 13.89 4.73
CA ASN A 61 0.90 12.57 5.03
C ASN A 61 1.94 11.44 5.07
N ARG A 62 3.20 11.69 4.68
CA ARG A 62 4.28 10.69 4.58
C ARG A 62 4.36 9.77 5.78
N ASN A 63 4.54 10.37 6.94
CA ASN A 63 4.79 9.64 8.18
C ASN A 63 3.56 8.84 8.61
N ARG A 64 2.34 9.34 8.30
CA ARG A 64 1.10 8.64 8.60
C ARG A 64 0.96 7.37 7.77
N VAL A 65 1.18 7.47 6.45
CA VAL A 65 1.00 6.33 5.53
C VAL A 65 2.10 5.28 5.72
N ILE A 66 3.37 5.70 5.71
CA ILE A 66 4.50 4.79 5.89
C ILE A 66 4.50 4.20 7.31
N GLY A 67 4.16 5.01 8.32
CA GLY A 67 4.02 4.54 9.70
C GLY A 67 2.95 3.47 9.85
N MET A 68 1.81 3.60 9.17
CA MET A 68 0.75 2.60 9.18
C MET A 68 1.21 1.27 8.58
N LEU A 69 1.93 1.31 7.44
CA LEU A 69 2.49 0.11 6.83
C LEU A 69 3.48 -0.59 7.75
N ARG A 70 4.39 0.17 8.39
CA ARG A 70 5.38 -0.36 9.34
C ARG A 70 4.75 -0.87 10.64
N TYR A 71 3.62 -0.30 11.07
CA TYR A 71 2.91 -0.72 12.28
C TYR A 71 2.17 -2.05 12.11
N TYR A 72 1.53 -2.27 10.96
CA TYR A 72 0.80 -3.51 10.67
C TYR A 72 1.67 -4.63 10.08
N ALA A 73 2.92 -4.33 9.74
CA ALA A 73 3.89 -5.30 9.28
C ALA A 73 4.29 -6.25 10.43
#